data_AF-A0A939GUQ5-F1
#
_entry.id   AF-A0A939GUQ5-F1
#
_cell.length_a   1.000
_cell.length_b   1.000
_cell.length_c   1.000
_cell.angle_alpha   90.00
_cell.angle_beta   90.00
_cell.angle_gamma   90.00
#
_symmetry.space_group_name_H-M   'P 1'
#
loop_
_entity.id
_entity.type
_entity.pdbx_description
1 polymer ?
#
loop_
_entity_poly.entity_id
_entity_poly.type
_entity_poly.pdbx_seq_one_letter_code
_entity_poly.pdbx_strand_id
1 'polypeptide(L)'
;MSELDSKPMMRPIALKNVNCAYCGRDFSDELPSTREHVIGRRFVPKGSLAVQWNLILNACRYCNNKKSHLEGDISVITMLPTHVEREAATETVLSKEIARKAAKAISERTKKPVSKSQEAIQLEFERGAAKISTEFFAPPQIDHSRVYKLAQFHFTAFFFLITYNESTRRGGFVLGDYMHFGFFRRENWGAVDALWFLQLTESWEHRCAGDGADGFFRIHIRKCPGANVWSFAVEWNQSHRVLAFAGDPQEIQRLLESVPNAVSTWVRLRDGNLVRLTESISLDPSIDTLFAQIEAAPASADWRVGDAADLPETNKPSLGGLFH
;
A
#
# COMPACT_ATOMS: atom_id res chain seq x y z
N MET A 1 -27.45 -0.58 -5.08
CA MET A 1 -26.15 -0.17 -4.54
C MET A 1 -26.26 -0.35 -3.04
N SER A 2 -25.48 -1.25 -2.44
CA SER A 2 -25.53 -1.41 -0.98
C SER A 2 -25.00 -0.14 -0.34
N GLU A 3 -25.71 0.37 0.65
CA GLU A 3 -25.25 1.39 1.58
C GLU A 3 -24.08 0.80 2.40
N LEU A 4 -22.90 0.73 1.80
CA LEU A 4 -21.65 0.85 2.55
C LEU A 4 -21.57 2.31 2.99
N ASP A 5 -22.48 2.65 3.90
CA ASP A 5 -22.52 3.90 4.63
C ASP A 5 -21.13 4.11 5.25
N SER A 6 -20.69 5.36 5.28
CA SER A 6 -19.36 5.91 5.63
C SER A 6 -18.75 5.52 6.99
N LYS A 7 -19.16 4.40 7.58
CA LYS A 7 -18.78 3.91 8.90
C LYS A 7 -17.39 3.24 8.88
N PRO A 8 -16.58 3.44 9.93
CA PRO A 8 -15.26 2.86 10.05
C PRO A 8 -15.39 1.34 10.15
N MET A 9 -14.63 0.64 9.33
CA MET A 9 -14.56 -0.82 9.37
C MET A 9 -13.90 -1.21 10.70
N MET A 10 -14.66 -1.80 11.62
CA MET A 10 -14.16 -2.16 12.96
C MET A 10 -13.87 -3.66 13.13
N ARG A 11 -14.33 -4.49 12.19
CA ARG A 11 -14.12 -5.96 12.22
C ARG A 11 -13.61 -6.46 10.88
N PRO A 12 -12.97 -7.64 10.84
CA PRO A 12 -12.60 -8.26 9.58
C PRO A 12 -13.81 -8.48 8.67
N ILE A 13 -13.70 -8.10 7.41
CA ILE A 13 -14.71 -8.36 6.37
C ILE A 13 -14.25 -9.58 5.58
N ALA A 14 -15.07 -10.63 5.54
CA ALA A 14 -14.77 -11.84 4.79
C ALA A 14 -15.74 -12.01 3.62
N LEU A 15 -15.25 -11.83 2.39
CA LEU A 15 -16.03 -12.05 1.17
C LEU A 15 -15.96 -13.51 0.75
N LYS A 16 -17.10 -14.07 0.35
CA LYS A 16 -17.22 -15.44 -0.19
C LYS A 16 -17.27 -15.42 -1.71
N ASN A 17 -16.39 -14.65 -2.35
CA ASN A 17 -16.39 -14.47 -3.80
C ASN A 17 -16.07 -15.75 -4.56
N VAL A 18 -16.70 -15.89 -5.74
CA VAL A 18 -16.61 -17.08 -6.62
C VAL A 18 -15.57 -16.97 -7.73
N ASN A 19 -14.92 -15.81 -7.84
CA ASN A 19 -13.87 -15.53 -8.81
C ASN A 19 -12.69 -14.84 -8.16
N CYS A 20 -11.49 -14.94 -8.74
CA CYS A 20 -10.31 -14.28 -8.18
C CYS A 20 -10.49 -12.77 -8.15
N ALA A 21 -10.40 -12.15 -6.96
CA ALA A 21 -10.58 -10.70 -6.80
C ALA A 21 -9.53 -9.87 -7.57
N TYR A 22 -8.42 -10.47 -8.00
CA TYR A 22 -7.33 -9.76 -8.68
C TYR A 22 -7.32 -9.92 -10.20
N CYS A 23 -7.67 -11.10 -10.74
CA CYS A 23 -7.65 -11.35 -12.18
C CYS A 23 -9.03 -11.65 -12.79
N GLY A 24 -10.09 -11.66 -11.98
CA GLY A 24 -11.47 -11.84 -12.45
C GLY A 24 -11.85 -13.26 -12.86
N ARG A 25 -10.88 -14.15 -13.10
CA ARG A 25 -11.10 -15.55 -13.50
C ARG A 25 -11.88 -16.32 -12.43
N ASP A 26 -12.85 -17.10 -12.88
CA ASP A 26 -13.64 -17.99 -12.04
C ASP A 26 -12.78 -19.11 -11.44
N PHE A 27 -13.11 -19.50 -10.22
CA PHE A 27 -12.44 -20.64 -9.60
C PHE A 27 -12.91 -21.94 -10.22
N SER A 28 -11.95 -22.86 -10.38
CA SER A 28 -12.15 -24.21 -10.89
C SER A 28 -11.07 -25.12 -10.30
N ASP A 29 -11.10 -26.41 -10.64
CA ASP A 29 -10.04 -27.34 -10.24
C ASP A 29 -8.66 -26.93 -10.76
N GLU A 30 -8.60 -26.30 -11.94
CA GLU A 30 -7.37 -25.77 -12.54
C GLU A 30 -6.91 -24.44 -11.91
N LEU A 31 -7.84 -23.69 -11.32
CA LEU A 31 -7.58 -22.40 -10.67
C LEU A 31 -8.15 -22.40 -9.24
N PRO A 32 -7.53 -23.13 -8.31
CA PRO A 32 -8.06 -23.28 -6.96
C PRO A 32 -8.09 -21.93 -6.23
N SER A 33 -9.17 -21.72 -5.49
CA SER A 33 -9.33 -20.59 -4.58
C SER A 33 -8.36 -20.71 -3.41
N THR A 34 -7.77 -19.58 -3.02
CA THR A 34 -6.98 -19.44 -1.80
C THR A 34 -7.55 -18.29 -0.98
N ARG A 35 -7.59 -18.47 0.35
CA ARG A 35 -7.94 -17.40 1.27
C ARG A 35 -6.84 -16.37 1.27
N GLU A 36 -7.21 -15.12 1.03
CA GLU A 36 -6.30 -14.01 0.92
C GLU A 36 -6.58 -12.96 1.98
N HIS A 37 -5.52 -12.47 2.60
CA HIS A 37 -5.55 -11.33 3.51
C HIS A 37 -5.04 -10.12 2.74
N VAL A 38 -5.93 -9.17 2.43
CA VAL A 38 -5.57 -8.01 1.60
C VAL A 38 -4.47 -7.21 2.26
N ILE A 39 -4.53 -7.02 3.59
CA ILE A 39 -3.37 -6.60 4.37
C ILE A 39 -2.70 -7.86 4.92
N GLY A 40 -1.54 -8.23 4.36
CA GLY A 40 -0.82 -9.43 4.78
C GLY A 40 -0.47 -9.38 6.27
N ARG A 41 -0.62 -10.49 7.00
CA ARG A 41 -0.33 -10.56 8.44
C ARG A 41 1.13 -10.27 8.82
N ARG A 42 2.04 -10.36 7.83
CA ARG A 42 3.45 -10.01 7.97
C ARG A 42 3.78 -8.66 7.36
N PHE A 43 2.81 -7.98 6.74
CA PHE A 43 3.01 -6.68 6.10
C PHE A 43 3.11 -5.55 7.14
N VAL A 44 2.33 -5.67 8.22
CA VAL A 44 2.28 -4.77 9.39
C VAL A 44 2.86 -5.48 10.63
N PRO A 45 3.12 -4.76 11.75
CA PRO A 45 3.67 -5.36 12.95
C PRO A 45 2.82 -6.49 13.52
N LYS A 46 3.48 -7.53 14.06
CA LYS A 46 2.78 -8.69 14.63
C LYS A 46 1.83 -8.24 15.74
N GLY A 47 0.56 -8.65 15.63
CA GLY A 47 -0.47 -8.36 16.62
C GLY A 47 -1.31 -7.12 16.30
N SER A 48 -0.84 -6.21 15.44
CA SER A 48 -1.59 -5.00 15.08
C SER A 48 -2.92 -5.28 14.38
N LEU A 49 -3.03 -6.39 13.65
CA LEU A 49 -4.30 -6.82 13.05
C LEU A 49 -5.24 -7.57 14.02
N ALA A 50 -4.86 -7.73 15.30
CA ALA A 50 -5.73 -8.41 16.26
C ALA A 50 -6.91 -7.49 16.59
N VAL A 51 -8.13 -7.99 16.36
CA VAL A 51 -9.39 -7.24 16.61
C VAL A 51 -9.57 -6.00 15.71
N GLN A 52 -8.60 -5.67 14.86
CA GLN A 52 -8.73 -4.63 13.84
C GLN A 52 -9.39 -5.17 12.57
N TRP A 53 -9.90 -4.25 11.75
CA TRP A 53 -10.44 -4.62 10.45
C TRP A 53 -9.32 -5.08 9.49
N ASN A 54 -9.71 -5.97 8.58
CA ASN A 54 -8.95 -6.38 7.42
C ASN A 54 -9.95 -6.93 6.40
N LEU A 55 -9.64 -6.77 5.12
CA LEU A 55 -10.40 -7.43 4.05
C LEU A 55 -9.82 -8.80 3.79
N ILE A 56 -10.66 -9.82 3.91
CA ILE A 56 -10.37 -11.21 3.60
C ILE A 56 -11.24 -11.59 2.41
N LEU A 57 -10.63 -12.11 1.36
CA LEU A 57 -11.35 -12.51 0.14
C LEU A 57 -10.70 -13.74 -0.48
N ASN A 58 -11.29 -14.27 -1.53
CA ASN A 58 -10.73 -15.36 -2.30
C ASN A 58 -9.90 -14.84 -3.48
N ALA A 59 -8.70 -15.37 -3.64
CA ALA A 59 -7.84 -15.11 -4.80
C ALA A 59 -7.27 -16.43 -5.34
N CYS A 60 -6.92 -16.47 -6.63
CA CYS A 60 -6.19 -17.63 -7.15
C CYS A 60 -4.77 -17.66 -6.59
N ARG A 61 -4.21 -18.86 -6.47
CA ARG A 61 -2.85 -19.08 -5.91
C ARG A 61 -1.78 -18.19 -6.56
N TYR A 62 -1.83 -18.02 -7.88
CA TYR A 62 -0.88 -17.18 -8.61
C TYR A 62 -0.90 -15.73 -8.15
N CYS A 63 -2.08 -15.10 -8.10
CA CYS A 63 -2.21 -13.70 -7.70
C CYS A 63 -1.86 -13.49 -6.23
N ASN A 64 -2.30 -14.39 -5.35
CA ASN A 64 -1.97 -14.36 -3.93
C ASN A 64 -0.45 -14.45 -3.70
N ASN A 65 0.22 -15.44 -4.30
CA ASN A 65 1.68 -15.58 -4.20
C ASN A 65 2.42 -14.36 -4.76
N LYS A 66 1.96 -13.79 -5.88
CA LYS A 66 2.56 -12.59 -6.47
C LYS A 66 2.49 -11.39 -5.53
N LYS A 67 1.35 -11.16 -4.87
CA LYS A 67 1.21 -10.11 -3.86
C LYS A 67 2.08 -10.39 -2.63
N SER A 68 2.01 -11.60 -2.07
CA SER A 68 2.81 -12.01 -0.91
C SER A 68 4.33 -11.83 -1.14
N HIS A 69 4.80 -12.10 -2.36
CA HIS A 69 6.19 -11.85 -2.75
C HIS A 69 6.54 -10.35 -2.78
N LEU A 70 5.61 -9.48 -3.19
CA LEU A 70 5.80 -8.02 -3.13
C LEU A 70 5.83 -7.53 -1.68
N GLU A 71 4.95 -8.03 -0.81
CA GLU A 71 4.91 -7.65 0.60
C GLU A 71 6.19 -8.00 1.37
N GLY A 72 6.95 -9.00 0.92
CA GLY A 72 8.11 -9.56 1.62
C GLY A 72 9.13 -8.52 2.08
N ASP A 73 9.78 -7.83 1.14
CA ASP A 73 10.77 -6.79 1.44
C ASP A 73 10.15 -5.42 1.66
N ILE A 74 9.11 -5.06 0.90
CA ILE A 74 8.38 -3.78 1.05
C ILE A 74 7.96 -3.57 2.50
N SER A 75 7.41 -4.61 3.15
CA SER A 75 6.97 -4.50 4.54
C SER A 75 8.11 -4.20 5.51
N VAL A 76 9.33 -4.71 5.29
CA VAL A 76 10.44 -4.43 6.21
C VAL A 76 11.04 -3.07 5.93
N ILE A 77 11.21 -2.71 4.65
CA ILE A 77 11.80 -1.44 4.26
C ILE A 77 10.90 -0.27 4.69
N THR A 78 9.58 -0.42 4.58
CA THR A 78 8.63 0.58 5.08
C THR A 78 8.58 0.67 6.61
N MET A 79 9.10 -0.30 7.36
CA MET A 79 9.19 -0.20 8.82
C MET A 79 10.45 0.54 9.28
N LEU A 80 11.47 0.69 8.42
CA LEU A 80 12.74 1.30 8.79
C LEU A 80 12.55 2.71 9.39
N PRO A 81 13.48 3.15 10.27
CA PRO A 81 13.46 4.49 10.83
C PRO A 81 13.41 5.57 9.73
N THR A 82 12.63 6.62 9.97
CA THR A 82 12.55 7.81 9.11
C THR A 82 13.22 9.00 9.78
N HIS A 83 13.58 10.03 9.00
CA HIS A 83 14.12 11.28 9.55
C HIS A 83 13.07 12.12 10.28
N VAL A 84 11.80 11.95 9.91
CA VAL A 84 10.66 12.53 10.64
C VAL A 84 10.32 11.59 11.79
N GLU A 85 10.29 12.15 12.99
CA GLU A 85 9.96 11.42 14.21
C GLU A 85 8.56 10.81 14.15
N ARG A 86 8.46 9.59 14.66
CA ARG A 86 7.20 8.92 15.01
C ARG A 86 7.09 8.93 16.52
N GLU A 87 5.90 8.62 17.02
CA GLU A 87 5.73 8.39 18.45
C GLU A 87 6.68 7.28 18.94
N ALA A 88 7.28 7.48 20.11
CA ALA A 88 8.28 6.55 20.67
C ALA A 88 7.74 5.12 20.84
N ALA A 89 6.45 4.97 21.16
CA ALA A 89 5.78 3.68 21.25
C ALA A 89 5.75 2.96 19.89
N THR A 90 5.37 3.67 18.83
CA THR A 90 5.38 3.19 17.45
C THR A 90 6.78 2.75 17.02
N GLU A 91 7.79 3.57 17.29
CA GLU A 91 9.18 3.26 16.90
C GLU A 91 9.72 2.02 17.63
N THR A 92 9.33 1.83 18.88
CA THR A 92 9.66 0.62 19.66
C THR A 92 9.06 -0.64 19.04
N VAL A 93 7.79 -0.58 18.60
CA VAL A 93 7.10 -1.71 17.95
C VAL A 93 7.76 -2.03 16.60
N LEU A 94 8.02 -1.01 15.79
CA LEU A 94 8.67 -1.16 14.48
C LEU A 94 10.08 -1.74 14.61
N SER A 95 10.90 -1.22 15.53
CA SER A 95 12.26 -1.70 15.79
C SER A 95 12.30 -3.19 16.12
N LYS A 96 11.40 -3.65 17.00
CA LYS A 96 11.27 -5.08 17.36
C LYS A 96 10.88 -5.93 16.16
N GLU A 97 9.95 -5.44 15.33
CA GLU A 97 9.46 -6.16 14.17
C GLU A 97 10.53 -6.24 13.05
N ILE A 98 11.30 -5.18 12.83
CA ILE A 98 12.43 -5.16 11.89
C ILE A 98 13.47 -6.19 12.32
N ALA A 99 13.87 -6.19 13.59
CA ALA A 99 14.85 -7.15 14.13
C ALA A 99 14.41 -8.61 13.88
N ARG A 100 13.10 -8.88 13.96
CA ARG A 100 12.51 -10.20 13.70
C ARG A 100 12.52 -10.60 12.22
N LYS A 101 12.34 -9.65 11.30
CA LYS A 101 12.10 -9.93 9.87
C LYS A 101 13.31 -9.70 8.97
N ALA A 102 14.16 -8.71 9.26
CA ALA A 102 15.16 -8.19 8.34
C ALA A 102 16.22 -9.21 7.90
N ALA A 103 16.50 -10.22 8.75
CA ALA A 103 17.44 -11.30 8.41
C ALA A 103 16.89 -12.29 7.37
N LYS A 104 15.56 -12.37 7.19
CA LYS A 104 14.89 -13.31 6.29
C LYS A 104 14.24 -12.65 5.08
N ALA A 105 13.85 -11.38 5.19
CA ALA A 105 13.38 -10.61 4.05
C ALA A 105 14.55 -10.33 3.10
N ILE A 106 14.40 -10.64 1.82
CA ILE A 106 15.43 -10.42 0.80
C ILE A 106 15.06 -9.18 0.02
N SER A 107 15.94 -8.17 0.03
CA SER A 107 15.79 -6.98 -0.81
C SER A 107 15.84 -7.39 -2.27
N GLU A 108 14.83 -7.00 -3.05
CA GLU A 108 14.79 -7.33 -4.46
C GLU A 108 15.87 -6.60 -5.26
N ARG A 109 16.29 -5.40 -4.83
CA ARG A 109 17.32 -4.61 -5.51
C ARG A 109 18.71 -5.19 -5.32
N THR A 110 19.07 -5.58 -4.09
CA THR A 110 20.44 -6.05 -3.78
C THR A 110 20.58 -7.56 -3.75
N LYS A 111 19.45 -8.30 -3.79
CA LYS A 111 19.37 -9.77 -3.61
C LYS A 111 19.96 -10.27 -2.30
N LYS A 112 20.16 -9.37 -1.32
CA LYS A 112 20.69 -9.68 0.02
C LYS A 112 19.56 -9.59 1.06
N PRO A 113 19.72 -10.23 2.24
CA PRO A 113 18.86 -9.94 3.37
C PRO A 113 18.77 -8.43 3.62
N VAL A 114 17.59 -7.91 3.93
CA VAL A 114 17.36 -6.47 4.20
C VAL A 114 18.33 -5.98 5.29
N SER A 115 18.62 -6.80 6.31
CA SER A 115 19.58 -6.47 7.37
C SER A 115 21.04 -6.33 6.91
N LYS A 116 21.38 -6.81 5.71
CA LYS A 116 22.73 -6.75 5.09
C LYS A 116 22.73 -5.96 3.79
N SER A 117 21.62 -5.33 3.44
CA SER A 117 21.46 -4.60 2.20
C SER A 117 21.83 -3.14 2.42
N GLN A 118 22.68 -2.62 1.56
CA GLN A 118 23.08 -1.21 1.50
C GLN A 118 23.19 -0.86 0.02
N GLU A 119 22.79 0.35 -0.33
CA GLU A 119 22.89 0.85 -1.71
C GLU A 119 23.94 1.94 -1.78
N ALA A 120 24.96 1.72 -2.61
CA ALA A 120 25.98 2.72 -2.88
C ALA A 120 25.48 3.66 -3.98
N ILE A 121 25.47 4.96 -3.70
CA ILE A 121 25.09 6.02 -4.64
C ILE A 121 26.36 6.83 -4.91
N GLN A 122 26.89 6.71 -6.14
CA GLN A 122 28.07 7.46 -6.57
C GLN A 122 27.63 8.67 -7.39
N LEU A 123 27.92 9.87 -6.89
CA LEU A 123 27.70 11.12 -7.61
C LEU A 123 29.04 11.62 -8.17
N GLU A 124 29.04 12.02 -9.43
CA GLU A 124 30.17 12.71 -10.06
C GLU A 124 29.74 14.11 -10.47
N PHE A 125 30.49 15.11 -10.02
CA PHE A 125 30.30 16.51 -10.38
C PHE A 125 31.54 17.01 -11.12
N GLU A 126 31.33 17.64 -12.27
CA GLU A 126 32.39 18.31 -13.03
C GLU A 126 32.09 19.81 -13.03
N ARG A 127 33.06 20.61 -12.55
CA ARG A 127 32.97 22.08 -12.58
C ARG A 127 34.32 22.66 -13.03
N GLY A 128 34.40 23.03 -14.31
CA GLY A 128 35.66 23.47 -14.92
C GLY A 128 36.68 22.32 -14.97
N ALA A 129 37.89 22.54 -14.46
CA ALA A 129 38.93 21.51 -14.36
C ALA A 129 38.81 20.60 -13.13
N ALA A 130 37.86 20.87 -12.22
CA ALA A 130 37.68 20.08 -11.01
C ALA A 130 36.67 18.95 -11.24
N LYS A 131 37.07 17.71 -10.90
CA LYS A 131 36.21 16.54 -10.81
C LYS A 131 36.04 16.15 -9.34
N ILE A 132 34.81 16.18 -8.84
CA ILE A 132 34.46 15.78 -7.48
C ILE A 132 33.65 14.49 -7.59
N SER A 133 34.10 13.42 -6.93
CA SER A 133 33.28 12.22 -6.73
C SER A 133 32.95 12.06 -5.26
N THR A 134 31.74 11.63 -4.97
CA THR A 134 31.29 11.29 -3.62
C THR A 134 30.46 10.02 -3.67
N GLU A 135 30.61 9.18 -2.65
CA GLU A 135 29.88 7.94 -2.50
C GLU A 135 29.07 8.00 -1.20
N PHE A 136 27.77 7.74 -1.32
CA PHE A 136 26.84 7.66 -0.20
C PHE A 136 26.36 6.24 -0.05
N PHE A 137 26.16 5.79 1.19
CA PHE A 137 25.51 4.52 1.48
C PHE A 137 24.11 4.79 2.01
N ALA A 138 23.12 4.35 1.25
CA ALA A 138 21.72 4.43 1.63
C ALA A 138 21.25 3.10 2.26
N PRO A 139 20.24 3.15 3.15
CA PRO A 139 19.54 1.94 3.58
C PRO A 139 18.93 1.21 2.37
N PRO A 140 18.46 -0.03 2.53
CA PRO A 140 17.76 -0.75 1.46
C PRO A 140 16.63 0.10 0.87
N GLN A 141 16.61 0.27 -0.45
CA GLN A 141 15.55 0.99 -1.14
C GLN A 141 14.52 0.02 -1.69
N ILE A 142 13.31 0.52 -1.95
CA ILE A 142 12.26 -0.24 -2.61
C ILE A 142 12.29 0.08 -4.11
N ASP A 143 12.15 -0.93 -4.94
CA ASP A 143 11.86 -0.73 -6.36
C ASP A 143 10.45 -0.14 -6.53
N HIS A 144 10.37 1.04 -7.16
CA HIS A 144 9.10 1.75 -7.36
C HIS A 144 8.08 0.91 -8.13
N SER A 145 8.51 0.12 -9.13
CA SER A 145 7.59 -0.73 -9.90
C SER A 145 6.87 -1.76 -9.01
N ARG A 146 7.56 -2.25 -7.97
CA ARG A 146 7.02 -3.20 -6.98
C ARG A 146 6.07 -2.53 -6.00
N VAL A 147 6.41 -1.33 -5.52
CA VAL A 147 5.52 -0.49 -4.69
C VAL A 147 4.20 -0.27 -5.41
N TYR A 148 4.30 0.22 -6.64
CA TYR A 148 3.18 0.51 -7.52
C TYR A 148 2.34 -0.73 -7.80
N LYS A 149 2.96 -1.89 -8.00
CA LYS A 149 2.23 -3.14 -8.19
C LYS A 149 1.51 -3.60 -6.92
N LEU A 150 2.13 -3.48 -5.75
CA LEU A 150 1.49 -3.82 -4.47
C LEU A 150 0.32 -2.88 -4.17
N ALA A 151 0.51 -1.58 -4.39
CA ALA A 151 -0.54 -0.58 -4.27
C ALA A 151 -1.73 -0.90 -5.20
N GLN A 152 -1.47 -1.29 -6.45
CA GLN A 152 -2.52 -1.74 -7.38
C GLN A 152 -3.27 -2.96 -6.84
N PHE A 153 -2.58 -3.95 -6.26
CA PHE A 153 -3.25 -5.09 -5.64
C PHE A 153 -4.18 -4.66 -4.48
N HIS A 154 -3.74 -3.75 -3.61
CA HIS A 154 -4.61 -3.19 -2.58
C HIS A 154 -5.82 -2.48 -3.20
N PHE A 155 -5.59 -1.55 -4.14
CA PHE A 155 -6.67 -0.86 -4.83
C PHE A 155 -7.68 -1.84 -5.43
N THR A 156 -7.23 -2.84 -6.20
CA THR A 156 -8.11 -3.82 -6.83
C THR A 156 -8.95 -4.59 -5.81
N ALA A 157 -8.36 -5.04 -4.70
CA ALA A 157 -9.10 -5.74 -3.66
C ALA A 157 -10.16 -4.86 -2.99
N PHE A 158 -9.82 -3.62 -2.65
CA PHE A 158 -10.77 -2.71 -2.03
C PHE A 158 -11.83 -2.20 -3.01
N PHE A 159 -11.48 -2.02 -4.28
CA PHE A 159 -12.45 -1.73 -5.34
C PHE A 159 -13.43 -2.89 -5.54
N PHE A 160 -12.93 -4.13 -5.48
CA PHE A 160 -13.76 -5.32 -5.51
C PHE A 160 -14.75 -5.35 -4.35
N LEU A 161 -14.35 -4.92 -3.15
CA LEU A 161 -15.25 -4.75 -1.99
C LEU A 161 -16.31 -3.68 -2.25
N ILE A 162 -15.93 -2.48 -2.73
CA ILE A 162 -16.85 -1.37 -3.02
C ILE A 162 -17.95 -1.79 -4.01
N THR A 163 -17.59 -2.65 -4.95
CA THR A 163 -18.47 -3.08 -6.05
C THR A 163 -19.03 -4.50 -5.84
N TYR A 164 -18.86 -5.06 -4.64
CA TYR A 164 -19.29 -6.42 -4.34
C TYR A 164 -20.81 -6.54 -4.34
N ASN A 165 -21.31 -7.55 -5.06
CA ASN A 165 -22.70 -7.94 -5.07
C ASN A 165 -22.84 -9.29 -4.38
N GLU A 166 -23.61 -9.33 -3.28
CA GLU A 166 -23.78 -10.52 -2.46
C GLU A 166 -24.53 -11.64 -3.18
N SER A 167 -25.52 -11.34 -4.03
CA SER A 167 -26.32 -12.36 -4.70
C SER A 167 -25.52 -13.11 -5.76
N THR A 168 -24.65 -12.40 -6.48
CA THR A 168 -23.75 -13.00 -7.47
C THR A 168 -22.42 -13.45 -6.86
N ARG A 169 -22.11 -12.99 -5.65
CA ARG A 169 -20.82 -13.15 -4.97
C ARG A 169 -19.64 -12.66 -5.81
N ARG A 170 -19.82 -11.55 -6.52
CA ARG A 170 -18.82 -10.96 -7.43
C ARG A 170 -18.65 -9.48 -7.16
N GLY A 171 -17.41 -9.01 -7.24
CA GLY A 171 -17.06 -7.59 -7.31
C GLY A 171 -16.69 -7.20 -8.73
N GLY A 172 -16.78 -5.91 -9.01
CA GLY A 172 -16.35 -5.29 -10.25
C GLY A 172 -14.85 -5.01 -10.30
N PHE A 173 -14.41 -4.61 -11.49
CA PHE A 173 -13.05 -4.15 -11.77
C PHE A 173 -13.13 -2.73 -12.34
N VAL A 174 -12.10 -1.94 -12.09
CA VAL A 174 -12.04 -0.60 -12.68
C VAL A 174 -12.02 -0.71 -14.21
N LEU A 175 -12.84 0.10 -14.88
CA LEU A 175 -12.80 0.24 -16.33
C LEU A 175 -11.76 1.32 -16.67
N GLY A 176 -10.82 0.99 -17.56
CA GLY A 176 -9.70 1.86 -17.92
C GLY A 176 -8.42 1.47 -17.20
N ASP A 177 -7.59 2.46 -16.86
CA ASP A 177 -6.22 2.24 -16.37
C ASP A 177 -6.08 2.49 -14.86
N TYR A 178 -5.01 1.95 -14.29
CA TYR A 178 -4.52 2.32 -12.96
C TYR A 178 -3.21 3.07 -13.13
N MET A 179 -3.22 4.37 -12.88
CA MET A 179 -2.09 5.26 -13.10
C MET A 179 -1.46 5.66 -11.77
N HIS A 180 -0.21 5.28 -11.57
CA HIS A 180 0.57 5.68 -10.41
C HIS A 180 0.82 7.19 -10.46
N PHE A 181 0.49 7.90 -9.38
CA PHE A 181 0.74 9.33 -9.28
C PHE A 181 2.05 9.60 -8.54
N GLY A 182 2.25 9.00 -7.37
CA GLY A 182 3.50 9.17 -6.64
C GLY A 182 3.69 8.22 -5.46
N PHE A 183 4.93 8.12 -5.01
CA PHE A 183 5.37 7.36 -3.85
C PHE A 183 6.18 8.27 -2.93
N PHE A 184 5.60 8.60 -1.78
CA PHE A 184 6.12 9.64 -0.88
C PHE A 184 6.52 9.02 0.44
N ARG A 185 7.76 9.28 0.86
CA ARG A 185 8.19 9.01 2.24
C ARG A 185 7.65 10.07 3.17
N ARG A 186 7.59 9.77 4.47
CA ARG A 186 7.09 10.66 5.51
C ARG A 186 7.77 12.04 5.48
N GLU A 187 9.08 12.07 5.26
CA GLU A 187 9.85 13.30 5.11
C GLU A 187 9.43 14.19 3.92
N ASN A 188 8.69 13.64 2.97
CA ASN A 188 8.28 14.31 1.74
C ASN A 188 6.76 14.25 1.50
N TRP A 189 5.95 14.12 2.55
CA TRP A 189 4.48 14.17 2.41
C TRP A 189 3.95 15.55 2.04
N GLY A 190 4.72 16.61 2.28
CA GLY A 190 4.40 17.99 1.90
C GLY A 190 4.88 18.36 0.50
N ALA A 191 5.32 17.38 -0.30
CA ALA A 191 5.69 17.61 -1.69
C ALA A 191 4.53 18.27 -2.46
N VAL A 192 4.86 19.16 -3.40
CA VAL A 192 3.89 19.98 -4.13
C VAL A 192 2.83 19.13 -4.85
N ASP A 193 3.26 18.02 -5.44
CA ASP A 193 2.41 17.03 -6.08
C ASP A 193 1.52 16.28 -5.09
N ALA A 194 2.06 15.87 -3.93
CA ALA A 194 1.28 15.24 -2.86
C ALA A 194 0.20 16.18 -2.29
N LEU A 195 0.53 17.45 -2.07
CA LEU A 195 -0.42 18.47 -1.61
C LEU A 195 -1.48 18.79 -2.67
N TRP A 196 -1.10 18.86 -3.94
CA TRP A 196 -2.05 19.00 -5.04
C TRP A 196 -3.04 17.84 -5.09
N PHE A 197 -2.58 16.60 -4.93
CA PHE A 197 -3.46 15.43 -4.90
C PHE A 197 -4.43 15.49 -3.72
N LEU A 198 -3.92 15.87 -2.53
CA LEU A 198 -4.73 16.05 -1.33
C LEU A 198 -5.87 17.04 -1.56
N GLN A 199 -5.54 18.24 -2.07
CA GLN A 199 -6.50 19.31 -2.34
C GLN A 199 -7.49 18.93 -3.44
N LEU A 200 -7.00 18.37 -4.55
CA LEU A 200 -7.84 17.98 -5.69
C LEU A 200 -8.94 17.00 -5.27
N THR A 201 -8.57 16.03 -4.43
CA THR A 201 -9.45 14.91 -4.07
C THR A 201 -10.26 15.16 -2.81
N GLU A 202 -10.05 16.30 -2.14
CA GLU A 202 -10.70 16.66 -0.87
C GLU A 202 -12.23 16.60 -0.95
N SER A 203 -12.79 17.10 -2.05
CA SER A 203 -14.24 17.18 -2.28
C SER A 203 -14.84 15.95 -2.97
N TRP A 204 -14.02 14.94 -3.30
CA TRP A 204 -14.49 13.76 -4.03
C TRP A 204 -15.32 12.85 -3.12
N GLU A 205 -16.29 12.14 -3.70
CA GLU A 205 -17.19 11.26 -2.95
C GLU A 205 -16.40 10.11 -2.31
N HIS A 206 -16.53 9.91 -1.01
CA HIS A 206 -15.88 8.81 -0.30
C HIS A 206 -16.54 7.47 -0.64
N ARG A 207 -15.73 6.49 -1.03
CA ARG A 207 -16.22 5.16 -1.43
C ARG A 207 -15.62 4.04 -0.61
N CYS A 208 -14.40 4.22 -0.10
CA CYS A 208 -13.81 3.34 0.91
C CYS A 208 -12.84 4.15 1.75
N ALA A 209 -12.91 3.97 3.06
CA ALA A 209 -11.95 4.50 4.00
C ALA A 209 -11.68 3.47 5.08
N GLY A 210 -10.43 3.37 5.54
CA GLY A 210 -10.07 2.46 6.60
C GLY A 210 -8.73 2.80 7.22
N ASP A 211 -8.68 2.74 8.55
CA ASP A 211 -7.47 2.81 9.35
C ASP A 211 -7.35 1.51 10.14
N GLY A 212 -6.44 0.67 9.70
CA GLY A 212 -6.28 -0.70 10.19
C GLY A 212 -4.87 -0.92 10.70
N ALA A 213 -4.72 -2.01 11.45
CA ALA A 213 -3.44 -2.36 12.05
C ALA A 213 -2.89 -1.24 12.93
N ASP A 214 -3.70 -0.64 13.81
CA ASP A 214 -3.28 0.43 14.72
C ASP A 214 -2.55 1.60 14.01
N GLY A 215 -3.07 2.07 12.86
CA GLY A 215 -2.43 3.14 12.07
C GLY A 215 -1.31 2.68 11.15
N PHE A 216 -0.87 1.41 11.19
CA PHE A 216 0.18 0.90 10.29
C PHE A 216 -0.33 0.66 8.86
N PHE A 217 -1.64 0.70 8.62
CA PHE A 217 -2.21 0.65 7.29
C PHE A 217 -3.42 1.57 7.18
N ARG A 218 -3.33 2.60 6.34
CA ARG A 218 -4.46 3.50 6.05
C ARG A 218 -4.78 3.47 4.57
N ILE A 219 -6.06 3.54 4.22
CA ILE A 219 -6.51 3.53 2.82
C ILE A 219 -7.68 4.49 2.63
N HIS A 220 -7.67 5.22 1.52
CA HIS A 220 -8.79 5.97 0.98
C HIS A 220 -8.99 5.66 -0.51
N ILE A 221 -10.26 5.45 -0.89
CA ILE A 221 -10.72 5.46 -2.29
C ILE A 221 -11.86 6.47 -2.39
N ARG A 222 -11.70 7.45 -3.27
CA ARG A 222 -12.75 8.46 -3.56
C ARG A 222 -13.09 8.45 -5.05
N LYS A 223 -14.31 8.84 -5.39
CA LYS A 223 -14.80 8.94 -6.77
C LYS A 223 -14.96 10.39 -7.18
N CYS A 224 -14.38 10.74 -8.32
CA CYS A 224 -14.52 12.07 -8.90
C CYS A 224 -15.99 12.32 -9.29
N PRO A 225 -16.61 13.43 -8.85
CA PRO A 225 -17.97 13.78 -9.25
C PRO A 225 -18.08 13.96 -10.78
N GLY A 226 -19.03 13.28 -11.41
CA GLY A 226 -19.31 13.45 -12.85
C GLY A 226 -18.30 12.81 -13.81
N ALA A 227 -17.22 12.19 -13.33
CA ALA A 227 -16.24 11.49 -14.15
C ALA A 227 -16.06 10.03 -13.73
N ASN A 228 -15.64 9.17 -14.65
CA ASN A 228 -15.21 7.80 -14.33
C ASN A 228 -13.75 7.80 -13.89
N VAL A 229 -13.44 8.55 -12.82
CA VAL A 229 -12.11 8.63 -12.23
C VAL A 229 -12.21 8.40 -10.73
N TRP A 230 -11.26 7.63 -10.21
CA TRP A 230 -11.13 7.26 -8.82
C TRP A 230 -9.76 7.72 -8.33
N SER A 231 -9.71 8.28 -7.12
CA SER A 231 -8.45 8.50 -6.42
C SER A 231 -8.22 7.35 -5.46
N PHE A 232 -6.95 7.02 -5.27
CA PHE A 232 -6.50 6.01 -4.34
C PHE A 232 -5.32 6.55 -3.56
N ALA A 233 -5.40 6.48 -2.25
CA ALA A 233 -4.30 6.76 -1.34
C ALA A 233 -4.16 5.58 -0.37
N VAL A 234 -2.94 5.10 -0.20
CA VAL A 234 -2.63 4.11 0.83
C VAL A 234 -1.38 4.55 1.59
N GLU A 235 -1.40 4.37 2.91
CA GLU A 235 -0.26 4.59 3.77
C GLU A 235 0.18 3.27 4.40
N TRP A 236 1.49 3.04 4.40
CA TRP A 236 2.11 1.85 4.98
C TRP A 236 3.06 2.24 6.11
N ASN A 237 2.90 1.54 7.24
CA ASN A 237 3.75 1.58 8.41
C ASN A 237 4.07 3.02 8.89
N GLN A 238 3.12 3.93 8.71
CA GLN A 238 3.25 5.36 9.03
C GLN A 238 4.49 6.04 8.40
N SER A 239 4.95 5.56 7.25
CA SER A 239 6.23 5.98 6.67
C SER A 239 6.18 6.26 5.18
N HIS A 240 5.28 5.59 4.46
CA HIS A 240 5.19 5.71 3.01
C HIS A 240 3.75 5.86 2.57
N ARG A 241 3.50 6.78 1.63
CA ARG A 241 2.23 6.96 0.95
C ARG A 241 2.38 6.60 -0.52
N VAL A 242 1.41 5.86 -1.06
CA VAL A 242 1.27 5.66 -2.50
C VAL A 242 -0.04 6.32 -2.93
N LEU A 243 0.06 7.23 -3.88
CA LEU A 243 -1.05 7.95 -4.47
C LEU A 243 -1.23 7.50 -5.91
N ALA A 244 -2.47 7.32 -6.35
CA ALA A 244 -2.80 6.88 -7.70
C ALA A 244 -4.18 7.38 -8.13
N PHE A 245 -4.39 7.37 -9.45
CA PHE A 245 -5.70 7.49 -10.05
C PHE A 245 -6.06 6.20 -10.78
N ALA A 246 -7.35 5.92 -10.93
CA ALA A 246 -7.84 4.81 -11.73
C ALA A 246 -9.12 5.18 -12.47
N GLY A 247 -9.32 4.66 -13.68
CA GLY A 247 -10.49 4.99 -14.50
C GLY A 247 -10.13 5.38 -15.94
N ASP A 248 -10.91 6.31 -16.50
CA ASP A 248 -10.71 6.78 -17.88
C ASP A 248 -9.33 7.46 -18.06
N PRO A 249 -8.45 6.96 -18.95
CA PRO A 249 -7.11 7.50 -19.12
C PRO A 249 -7.07 8.96 -19.60
N GLN A 250 -8.03 9.39 -20.42
CA GLN A 250 -8.07 10.75 -20.96
C GLN A 250 -8.51 11.76 -19.89
N GLU A 251 -9.46 11.38 -19.04
CA GLU A 251 -9.85 12.18 -17.88
C GLU A 251 -8.70 12.31 -16.87
N ILE A 252 -8.00 11.20 -16.58
CA ILE A 252 -6.83 11.22 -15.69
C ILE A 252 -5.74 12.12 -16.26
N GLN A 253 -5.43 12.00 -17.56
CA GLN A 253 -4.42 12.84 -18.20
C GLN A 253 -4.75 14.33 -18.07
N ARG A 254 -6.01 14.72 -18.26
CA ARG A 254 -6.47 16.12 -18.07
C ARG A 254 -6.30 16.61 -16.64
N LEU A 255 -6.51 15.76 -15.64
CA LEU A 255 -6.20 16.12 -14.25
C LEU A 255 -4.69 16.36 -14.09
N LEU A 256 -3.86 15.46 -14.63
CA LEU A 256 -2.40 15.55 -14.49
C LEU A 256 -1.78 16.77 -15.18
N GLU A 257 -2.42 17.31 -16.21
CA GLU A 257 -2.01 18.57 -16.84
C GLU A 257 -2.09 19.79 -15.89
N SER A 258 -2.88 19.69 -14.81
CA SER A 258 -3.00 20.73 -13.78
C SER A 258 -2.02 20.57 -12.60
N VAL A 259 -1.16 19.54 -12.62
CA VAL A 259 -0.19 19.32 -11.55
C VAL A 259 0.84 20.45 -11.55
N PRO A 260 1.05 21.15 -10.43
CA PRO A 260 2.05 22.21 -10.38
C PRO A 260 3.47 21.67 -10.58
N ASN A 261 4.31 22.45 -11.24
CA ASN A 261 5.71 22.10 -11.43
C ASN A 261 6.45 22.09 -10.09
N ALA A 262 6.99 20.92 -9.71
CA ALA A 262 7.89 20.82 -8.58
C ALA A 262 9.30 21.29 -8.96
N VAL A 263 9.92 22.11 -8.11
CA VAL A 263 11.31 22.53 -8.28
C VAL A 263 12.21 21.31 -8.12
N SER A 264 13.00 21.00 -9.14
CA SER A 264 13.95 19.88 -9.10
C SER A 264 15.15 20.12 -9.99
N THR A 265 16.25 19.48 -9.64
CA THR A 265 17.52 19.58 -10.36
C THR A 265 17.93 18.20 -10.87
N TRP A 266 18.24 18.08 -12.15
CA TRP A 266 18.77 16.85 -12.72
C TRP A 266 20.28 16.78 -12.55
N VAL A 267 20.76 15.67 -12.00
CA VAL A 267 22.18 15.37 -11.83
C VAL A 267 22.50 14.06 -12.54
N ARG A 268 23.62 14.03 -13.25
CA ARG A 268 24.10 12.82 -13.93
C ARG A 268 24.91 11.97 -12.96
N LEU A 269 24.58 10.70 -12.86
CA LEU A 269 25.35 9.68 -12.16
C LEU A 269 26.53 9.19 -13.01
N ARG A 270 27.47 8.50 -12.35
CA ARG A 270 28.66 7.92 -12.99
C ARG A 270 28.34 6.90 -14.09
N ASP A 271 27.25 6.16 -13.94
CA ASP A 271 26.78 5.16 -14.91
C ASP A 271 26.05 5.79 -16.12
N GLY A 272 25.98 7.12 -16.19
CA GLY A 272 25.31 7.87 -17.24
C GLY A 272 23.82 8.12 -16.98
N ASN A 273 23.24 7.53 -15.93
CA ASN A 273 21.83 7.75 -15.58
C ASN A 273 21.61 9.16 -15.05
N LEU A 274 20.45 9.74 -15.34
CA LEU A 274 20.02 11.01 -14.75
C LEU A 274 19.19 10.71 -13.50
N VAL A 275 19.55 11.36 -12.39
CA VAL A 275 18.77 11.37 -11.15
C VAL A 275 18.20 12.75 -10.93
N ARG A 276 16.92 12.79 -10.57
CA ARG A 276 16.25 14.02 -10.16
C ARG A 276 16.45 14.22 -8.66
N LEU A 277 17.13 15.30 -8.29
CA LEU A 277 17.21 15.78 -6.92
C LEU A 277 16.03 16.73 -6.65
N THR A 278 15.31 16.46 -5.56
CA THR A 278 14.20 17.29 -5.09
C THR A 278 14.39 17.50 -3.59
N GLU A 279 14.05 18.68 -3.09
CA GLU A 279 14.02 18.94 -1.65
C GLU A 279 12.87 18.16 -1.01
N SER A 280 13.15 17.52 0.13
CA SER A 280 12.10 16.86 0.91
C SER A 280 11.29 17.90 1.68
N ILE A 281 9.99 17.97 1.44
CA ILE A 281 9.09 18.89 2.12
C ILE A 281 8.24 18.09 3.11
N SER A 282 8.46 18.29 4.40
CA SER A 282 7.66 17.64 5.44
C SER A 282 6.27 18.27 5.53
N LEU A 283 5.26 17.46 5.79
CA LEU A 283 3.88 17.91 6.00
C LEU A 283 3.64 18.15 7.49
N ASP A 284 3.08 19.32 7.83
CA ASP A 284 2.59 19.57 9.19
C ASP A 284 1.40 18.64 9.48
N PRO A 285 1.44 17.82 10.54
CA PRO A 285 0.35 16.91 10.88
C PRO A 285 -1.02 17.59 11.04
N SER A 286 -1.06 18.86 11.46
CA SER A 286 -2.31 19.60 11.67
C SER A 286 -3.06 19.94 10.37
N ILE A 287 -2.37 19.94 9.23
CA ILE A 287 -2.98 20.19 7.91
C ILE A 287 -3.09 18.91 7.07
N ASP A 288 -2.69 17.77 7.61
CA ASP A 288 -2.75 16.48 6.93
C ASP A 288 -4.18 15.90 6.98
N THR A 289 -5.02 16.37 6.06
CA THR A 289 -6.41 15.93 5.97
C THR A 289 -6.59 14.65 5.15
N LEU A 290 -5.50 14.02 4.67
CA LEU A 290 -5.59 12.91 3.72
C LEU A 290 -6.41 11.77 4.27
N PHE A 291 -6.27 11.48 5.57
CA PHE A 291 -6.94 10.39 6.29
C PHE A 291 -7.86 10.86 7.44
N ALA A 292 -8.08 12.18 7.60
CA ALA A 292 -8.76 12.75 8.77
C ALA A 292 -10.21 12.29 8.97
N GLN A 293 -10.94 11.91 7.90
CA GLN A 293 -12.31 11.43 8.03
C GLN A 293 -12.44 10.06 8.71
N ILE A 294 -11.37 9.28 8.76
CA ILE A 294 -11.38 8.00 9.49
C ILE A 294 -11.38 8.27 11.01
N GLU A 295 -10.71 9.33 11.44
CA GLU A 295 -10.52 9.67 12.86
C GLU A 295 -11.80 10.23 13.51
N ALA A 296 -12.75 10.73 12.71
CA ALA A 296 -13.96 11.40 13.19
C ALA A 296 -15.16 10.47 13.47
N ALA A 297 -15.10 9.18 13.12
CA ALA A 297 -16.27 8.31 13.18
C ALA A 297 -16.38 7.53 14.51
N PRO A 298 -17.56 7.51 15.18
CA PRO A 298 -17.71 6.90 16.49
C PRO A 298 -17.64 5.36 16.46
N ALA A 299 -16.95 4.78 17.45
CA ALA A 299 -16.62 3.36 17.57
C ALA A 299 -17.81 2.38 17.77
N SER A 300 -19.06 2.86 17.81
CA SER A 300 -20.18 2.09 18.37
C SER A 300 -21.25 1.62 17.37
N ALA A 301 -20.99 1.63 16.06
CA ALA A 301 -21.96 1.12 15.09
C ALA A 301 -21.82 -0.40 14.92
N ASP A 302 -22.71 -1.16 15.58
CA ASP A 302 -22.80 -2.61 15.48
C ASP A 302 -23.24 -3.00 14.06
N TRP A 303 -22.36 -3.64 13.30
CA TRP A 303 -22.65 -4.18 11.97
C TRP A 303 -22.44 -5.70 12.00
N ARG A 304 -23.53 -6.42 11.72
CA ARG A 304 -23.49 -7.85 11.38
C ARG A 304 -23.61 -7.97 9.87
N VAL A 305 -22.50 -8.22 9.20
CA VAL A 305 -22.52 -8.86 7.88
C VAL A 305 -22.12 -10.30 8.12
N GLY A 306 -23.13 -11.18 8.27
CA GLY A 306 -23.03 -12.64 8.34
C GLY A 306 -22.15 -13.19 9.46
N ASP A 307 -22.78 -13.83 10.46
CA ASP A 307 -22.10 -14.47 11.58
C ASP A 307 -20.87 -15.28 11.14
N ALA A 308 -19.68 -14.80 11.53
CA ALA A 308 -18.38 -15.44 11.32
C ALA A 308 -18.16 -16.65 12.27
N ALA A 309 -19.23 -17.21 12.83
CA ALA A 309 -19.16 -18.21 13.89
C ALA A 309 -18.81 -19.63 13.41
N ASP A 310 -18.90 -19.93 12.10
CA ASP A 310 -18.61 -21.27 11.58
C ASP A 310 -17.43 -21.28 10.60
N LEU A 311 -16.22 -21.03 11.11
CA LEU A 311 -15.00 -21.40 10.40
C LEU A 311 -14.38 -22.62 11.08
N PRO A 312 -14.40 -23.81 10.46
CA PRO A 312 -13.71 -24.97 11.00
C PRO A 312 -12.20 -24.69 11.03
N GLU A 313 -11.57 -25.01 12.16
CA GLU A 313 -10.11 -25.10 12.29
C GLU A 313 -9.61 -26.17 11.30
N THR A 314 -9.16 -25.75 10.12
CA THR A 314 -8.55 -26.68 9.17
C THR A 314 -7.17 -27.09 9.66
N ASN A 315 -7.09 -28.34 10.12
CA ASN A 315 -5.97 -29.28 10.06
C ASN A 315 -4.57 -28.71 10.29
N LYS A 316 -4.09 -28.88 11.54
CA LYS A 316 -2.68 -29.08 11.81
C LYS A 316 -2.20 -30.30 10.99
N PRO A 317 -1.09 -30.22 10.23
CA PRO A 317 -0.48 -31.42 9.69
C PRO A 317 0.04 -32.25 10.87
N SER A 318 -0.45 -33.49 10.97
CA SER A 318 0.07 -34.50 11.88
C SER A 318 1.52 -34.80 11.51
N LEU A 319 2.45 -34.30 12.32
CA LEU A 319 3.80 -34.85 12.40
C LEU A 319 3.73 -36.14 13.24
N GLY A 320 3.68 -37.27 12.56
CA GLY A 320 4.00 -38.61 13.06
C GLY A 320 4.57 -39.38 11.86
N GLY A 321 5.83 -39.79 11.85
CA GLY A 321 6.36 -40.96 12.55
C GLY A 321 6.41 -42.12 11.55
N LEU A 322 7.55 -42.34 10.89
CA LEU A 322 8.58 -43.36 11.18
C LEU A 322 8.24 -44.78 10.67
N PHE A 323 9.18 -45.30 9.87
CA PHE A 323 9.44 -46.71 9.47
C PHE A 323 8.41 -47.45 8.60
N HIS A 324 8.74 -47.66 7.31
CA HIS A 324 9.59 -48.75 6.82
C HIS A 324 10.24 -48.37 5.49
#